data_AF-A0A6C0AJ68-F1
#
_entry.id   AF-A0A6C0AJ68-F1
#
_cell.length_a   1.000
_cell.length_b   1.000
_cell.length_c   1.000
_cell.angle_alpha   90.00
_cell.angle_beta   90.00
_cell.angle_gamma   90.00
#
_symmetry.space_group_name_H-M   'P 1'
#
loop_
_entity.id
_entity.type
_entity.pdbx_description
1 polymer ?
#
loop_
_entity_poly.entity_id
_entity_poly.type
_entity_poly.pdbx_seq_one_letter_code
_entity_poly.pdbx_strand_id
1 'polypeptide(L)'
;MERDSTVALLVLGLVLVVVAVKKFSVVLLEILLKLTRPGATILLLLVILGLFYKNFFYTALATSVLSVYLLKDVWTTYTYSDQRRLNSEIALDQARFDPSESIDIQFGNGTAKHDAPALYGQPSSTSLLVFPPSEELLKSMCG
;
A
#
# COMPACT_ATOMS: atom_id res chain seq x y z
N MET A 1 44.63 0.01 -10.18
CA MET A 1 43.33 -0.14 -10.87
C MET A 1 42.66 1.22 -10.88
N GLU A 2 42.20 1.69 -12.05
CA GLU A 2 41.46 2.95 -12.12
C GLU A 2 40.16 2.83 -11.33
N ARG A 3 39.72 3.95 -10.73
CA ARG A 3 38.52 4.00 -9.89
C ARG A 3 37.28 3.46 -10.61
N ASP A 4 37.14 3.70 -11.92
CA ASP A 4 36.05 3.14 -12.74
C ASP A 4 36.08 1.61 -12.79
N SER A 5 37.25 1.00 -13.04
CA SER A 5 37.39 -0.46 -13.07
C SER A 5 37.01 -1.15 -11.77
N THR A 6 37.34 -0.56 -10.61
CA THR A 6 36.98 -1.13 -9.30
C THR A 6 35.48 -1.08 -9.05
N VAL A 7 34.82 0.03 -9.40
CA VAL A 7 33.37 0.18 -9.24
C VAL A 7 32.63 -0.70 -10.26
N ALA A 8 33.13 -0.79 -11.50
CA ALA A 8 32.56 -1.65 -12.52
C ALA A 8 32.58 -3.12 -12.10
N LEU A 9 33.66 -3.56 -11.46
CA LEU A 9 33.80 -4.94 -10.98
C LEU A 9 32.81 -5.24 -9.83
N LEU A 10 32.55 -4.27 -8.95
CA LEU A 10 31.50 -4.39 -7.93
C LEU A 10 30.10 -4.47 -8.55
N VAL A 11 29.78 -3.59 -9.51
CA VAL A 11 28.49 -3.62 -10.21
C VAL A 11 28.31 -4.93 -10.97
N LEU A 12 29.36 -5.43 -11.61
CA LEU A 12 29.35 -6.69 -12.35
C LEU A 12 29.22 -7.90 -11.42
N GLY A 13 29.84 -7.85 -10.23
CA GLY A 13 29.59 -8.81 -9.16
C GLY A 13 28.13 -8.82 -8.70
N LEU A 14 27.51 -7.64 -8.56
CA LEU A 14 26.09 -7.51 -8.25
C LEU A 14 25.20 -8.06 -9.37
N VAL A 15 25.55 -7.81 -10.64
CA VAL A 15 24.88 -8.43 -11.80
C VAL A 15 24.96 -9.96 -11.73
N LEU A 16 26.12 -10.53 -11.41
CA LEU A 16 26.28 -11.98 -11.27
C LEU A 16 25.40 -12.57 -10.16
N VAL A 17 25.35 -11.90 -9.00
CA VAL A 17 24.48 -12.32 -7.89
C VAL A 17 23.01 -12.26 -8.29
N VAL A 18 22.59 -11.18 -8.95
CA VAL A 18 21.21 -11.02 -9.44
C VAL A 18 20.85 -12.11 -10.46
N VAL A 19 21.76 -12.43 -11.39
CA VAL A 19 21.56 -13.50 -12.37
C VAL A 19 21.48 -14.88 -11.70
N ALA A 20 22.29 -15.12 -10.67
CA ALA A 20 22.29 -16.38 -9.92
C ALA A 20 21.03 -16.57 -9.07
N VAL A 21 20.60 -15.51 -8.37
CA VAL A 21 19.46 -15.54 -7.45
C VAL A 21 18.12 -15.40 -8.19
N LYS A 22 18.13 -14.84 -9.41
CA LYS A 22 16.96 -14.60 -10.26
C LYS A 22 15.82 -13.82 -9.59
N LYS A 23 16.13 -13.06 -8.54
CA LYS A 23 15.16 -12.24 -7.80
C LYS A 23 15.78 -10.92 -7.44
N PHE A 24 15.05 -9.84 -7.67
CA PHE A 24 15.35 -8.52 -7.12
C PHE A 24 14.63 -8.30 -5.78
N SER A 25 15.11 -7.33 -5.00
CA SER A 25 14.47 -6.93 -3.75
C SER A 25 13.08 -6.35 -4.02
N VAL A 26 12.08 -6.83 -3.27
CA VAL A 26 10.68 -6.35 -3.32
C VAL A 26 10.60 -4.84 -3.10
N VAL A 27 11.37 -4.32 -2.14
CA VAL A 27 11.37 -2.89 -1.80
C VAL A 27 11.82 -2.05 -2.99
N LEU A 28 12.88 -2.47 -3.67
CA LEU A 28 13.41 -1.79 -4.85
C LEU A 28 12.38 -1.80 -5.99
N LEU A 29 11.75 -2.96 -6.23
CA LEU A 29 10.72 -3.11 -7.26
C LEU A 29 9.47 -2.26 -6.96
N GLU A 30 9.05 -2.16 -5.71
CA GLU A 30 7.95 -1.28 -5.29
C GLU A 30 8.28 0.20 -5.49
N ILE A 31 9.49 0.64 -5.14
CA ILE A 31 9.92 2.04 -5.36
C ILE A 31 9.88 2.37 -6.86
N LEU A 32 10.36 1.47 -7.70
CA LEU A 32 10.31 1.63 -9.16
C LEU A 32 8.87 1.65 -9.69
N LEU A 33 7.98 0.81 -9.15
CA LEU A 33 6.57 0.81 -9.56
C LEU A 33 5.79 2.03 -9.06
N LYS A 34 6.12 2.60 -7.90
CA LYS A 34 5.55 3.88 -7.42
C LYS A 34 5.84 5.02 -8.39
N LEU A 35 7.00 5.01 -9.04
CA LEU A 35 7.38 5.98 -10.07
C LEU A 35 6.69 5.73 -11.43
N THR A 36 5.91 4.67 -11.56
CA THR A 36 5.33 4.10 -12.80
C THR A 36 6.34 3.35 -13.67
N ARG A 37 5.85 2.36 -14.44
CA ARG A 37 6.66 1.56 -15.37
C ARG A 37 7.48 2.40 -16.35
N PRO A 38 6.93 3.42 -17.05
CA PRO A 38 7.72 4.31 -17.89
C PRO A 38 8.61 5.25 -17.08
N GLY A 39 8.23 5.65 -15.86
CA GLY A 39 9.09 6.44 -14.99
C GLY A 39 10.36 5.69 -14.58
N ALA A 40 10.26 4.39 -14.29
CA ALA A 40 11.39 3.51 -14.00
C ALA A 40 12.37 3.43 -15.19
N THR A 41 11.89 3.36 -16.43
CA THR A 41 12.76 3.31 -17.62
C THR A 41 13.52 4.62 -17.82
N ILE A 42 12.84 5.76 -17.64
CA ILE A 42 13.44 7.10 -17.76
C ILE A 42 14.51 7.30 -16.67
N LEU A 43 14.22 6.92 -15.42
CA LEU A 43 15.17 7.03 -14.32
C LEU A 43 16.45 6.23 -14.59
N LEU A 44 16.30 4.95 -14.99
CA LEU A 44 17.46 4.10 -15.26
C LEU A 44 18.29 4.63 -16.43
N LEU A 45 17.64 5.16 -17.47
CA LEU A 45 18.32 5.80 -18.59
C LEU A 45 19.08 7.05 -18.15
N LEU A 46 18.49 7.90 -17.31
CA LEU A 46 19.17 9.08 -16.75
C LEU A 46 20.40 8.71 -15.92
N VAL A 47 20.33 7.63 -15.13
CA VAL A 47 21.48 7.13 -14.36
C VAL A 47 22.61 6.70 -15.28
N ILE A 48 22.31 5.94 -16.35
CA ILE A 48 23.31 5.52 -17.35
C ILE A 48 23.93 6.73 -18.04
N LEU A 49 23.10 7.69 -18.45
CA LEU A 49 23.56 8.90 -19.15
C LEU A 49 24.43 9.79 -18.25
N GLY A 50 24.10 9.88 -16.96
CA GLY A 50 24.92 10.55 -15.95
C GLY A 50 26.27 9.86 -15.70
N LEU A 51 26.34 8.53 -15.80
CA LEU A 51 27.61 7.78 -15.72
C LEU A 51 28.49 8.04 -16.95
N PHE A 52 27.89 8.08 -18.15
CA PHE A 52 28.59 8.47 -19.37
C PHE A 52 29.15 9.89 -19.30
N TYR A 53 28.37 10.84 -18.79
CA TYR A 53 28.84 12.24 -18.64
C TYR A 53 30.05 12.37 -17.72
N LYS A 54 30.20 11.47 -16.74
CA LYS A 54 31.32 11.44 -15.80
C LYS A 54 32.50 10.56 -16.26
N ASN A 55 32.51 10.11 -17.52
CA ASN A 55 33.52 9.24 -18.13
C ASN A 55 33.70 7.87 -17.46
N PHE A 56 32.66 7.36 -16.77
CA PHE A 56 32.69 6.01 -16.19
C PHE A 56 32.09 4.99 -17.17
N PHE A 57 32.82 4.70 -18.25
CA PHE A 57 32.32 3.88 -19.35
C PHE A 57 32.05 2.42 -18.94
N TYR A 58 32.94 1.84 -18.12
CA TYR A 58 32.81 0.44 -17.73
C TYR A 58 31.66 0.22 -16.75
N THR A 59 31.48 1.12 -15.78
CA THR A 59 30.30 1.05 -14.90
C THR A 59 29.00 1.34 -15.63
N ALA A 60 28.98 2.25 -16.60
CA ALA A 60 27.80 2.52 -17.41
C ALA A 60 27.34 1.28 -18.18
N LEU A 61 28.29 0.51 -18.73
CA LEU A 61 28.00 -0.74 -19.43
C LEU A 61 27.49 -1.83 -18.48
N ALA A 62 28.11 -2.01 -17.32
CA ALA A 62 27.62 -2.98 -16.33
C ALA A 62 26.21 -2.60 -15.81
N THR A 63 25.97 -1.31 -15.60
CA THR A 63 24.68 -0.77 -15.13
C THR A 63 23.60 -0.88 -16.19
N SER A 64 23.93 -0.75 -17.48
CA SER A 64 22.94 -0.92 -18.56
C SER A 64 22.46 -2.36 -18.64
N VAL A 65 23.35 -3.34 -18.53
CA VAL A 65 22.98 -4.78 -18.46
C VAL A 65 22.08 -5.03 -17.25
N LEU A 66 22.44 -4.52 -16.07
CA LEU A 66 21.61 -4.64 -14.87
C LEU A 66 20.22 -4.03 -15.07
N SER A 67 20.16 -2.86 -15.70
CA SER A 67 18.92 -2.12 -15.95
C SER A 67 17.96 -2.91 -16.85
N VAL A 68 18.47 -3.64 -17.85
CA VAL A 68 17.64 -4.50 -18.71
C VAL A 68 16.99 -5.64 -17.93
N TYR A 69 17.76 -6.32 -17.07
CA TYR A 69 17.21 -7.40 -16.22
C TYR A 69 16.16 -6.87 -15.25
N LEU A 70 16.44 -5.71 -14.64
CA LEU A 70 15.55 -5.06 -13.71
C LEU A 70 14.26 -4.58 -14.39
N LEU A 71 14.36 -4.02 -15.61
CA LEU A 71 13.18 -3.67 -16.43
C LEU A 71 12.34 -4.89 -16.74
N LYS A 72 12.97 -5.99 -17.17
CA LYS A 72 12.26 -7.23 -17.47
C LYS A 72 11.44 -7.66 -16.25
N ASP A 73 12.05 -7.70 -15.08
CA ASP A 73 11.35 -8.11 -13.86
C ASP A 73 10.22 -7.14 -13.46
N VAL A 74 10.42 -5.82 -13.59
CA VAL A 74 9.37 -4.82 -13.32
C VAL A 74 8.19 -4.92 -14.29
N TRP A 75 8.43 -5.23 -15.56
CA TRP A 75 7.39 -5.25 -16.59
C TRP A 75 6.66 -6.59 -16.67
N THR A 76 7.35 -7.71 -16.45
CA THR A 76 6.77 -9.04 -16.65
C THR A 76 6.59 -9.83 -15.36
N THR A 77 7.62 -9.93 -14.52
CA THR A 77 7.62 -10.96 -13.45
C THR A 77 6.92 -10.45 -12.19
N TYR A 78 7.30 -9.26 -11.73
CA TYR A 78 6.89 -8.75 -10.43
C TYR A 78 5.42 -8.30 -10.39
N THR A 79 4.92 -7.75 -11.49
CA THR A 79 3.54 -7.24 -11.62
C THR A 79 2.49 -8.33 -11.41
N TYR A 80 2.77 -9.55 -11.87
CA TYR A 80 1.90 -10.72 -11.73
C TYR A 80 2.35 -11.68 -10.63
N SER A 81 3.36 -11.32 -9.84
CA SER A 81 3.87 -12.19 -8.79
C SER A 81 2.96 -12.23 -7.57
N ASP A 82 2.79 -13.43 -6.99
CA ASP A 82 2.12 -13.60 -5.69
C ASP A 82 2.82 -12.79 -4.59
N GLN A 83 4.13 -12.57 -4.71
CA GLN A 83 4.91 -11.80 -3.76
C GLN A 83 4.45 -10.33 -3.70
N ARG A 84 4.11 -9.73 -4.84
CA ARG A 84 3.53 -8.38 -4.89
C ARG A 84 2.13 -8.37 -4.28
N ARG A 85 1.29 -9.36 -4.60
CA ARG A 85 -0.07 -9.49 -4.03
C ARG A 85 0.00 -9.59 -2.51
N LEU A 86 0.84 -10.49 -1.99
CA LEU A 86 1.05 -10.68 -0.56
C LEU A 86 1.56 -9.40 0.10
N ASN A 87 2.50 -8.68 -0.51
CA ASN A 87 3.00 -7.42 0.03
C ASN A 87 1.90 -6.36 0.12
N SER A 88 1.01 -6.26 -0.87
CA SER A 88 -0.15 -5.36 -0.81
C SER A 88 -1.18 -5.78 0.24
N GLU A 89 -1.42 -7.08 0.41
CA GLU A 89 -2.35 -7.60 1.41
C GLU A 89 -1.82 -7.38 2.83
N ILE A 90 -0.52 -7.61 3.08
CA ILE A 90 0.12 -7.34 4.37
C ILE A 90 0.02 -5.85 4.74
N ALA A 91 0.25 -4.95 3.78
CA ALA A 91 0.16 -3.52 4.03
C ALA A 91 -1.27 -3.10 4.43
N LEU A 92 -2.29 -3.64 3.74
CA LEU A 92 -3.70 -3.39 4.09
C LEU A 92 -4.06 -3.97 5.45
N ASP A 93 -3.56 -5.16 5.77
CA ASP A 93 -3.82 -5.80 7.05
C ASP A 93 -3.17 -5.02 8.20
N GLN A 94 -1.93 -4.57 8.03
CA GLN A 94 -1.25 -3.71 9.00
C GLN A 94 -1.98 -2.38 9.22
N ALA A 95 -2.53 -1.77 8.16
CA ALA A 95 -3.32 -0.54 8.29
C ALA A 95 -4.59 -0.74 9.13
N ARG A 96 -5.22 -1.93 9.11
CA ARG A 96 -6.36 -2.25 9.98
C ARG A 96 -6.00 -2.29 11.46
N PHE A 97 -4.73 -2.46 11.80
CA PHE A 97 -4.25 -2.49 13.18
C PHE A 97 -3.60 -1.17 13.61
N ASP A 98 -3.61 -0.14 12.77
CA ASP A 98 -3.17 1.20 13.16
C ASP A 98 -4.30 1.92 13.90
N PRO A 99 -4.11 2.34 15.17
CA PRO A 99 -5.12 3.08 15.93
C PRO A 99 -5.58 4.37 15.26
N SER A 100 -4.75 4.97 14.41
CA SER A 100 -5.07 6.23 13.70
C SER A 100 -5.95 6.03 12.47
N GLU A 101 -5.90 4.85 11.83
CA GLU A 101 -6.67 4.55 10.61
C GLU A 101 -7.80 3.54 10.85
N SER A 102 -7.76 2.78 11.95
CA SER A 102 -8.71 1.69 12.22
C SER A 102 -9.89 2.14 13.07
N ILE A 103 -11.07 2.14 12.47
CA ILE A 103 -12.32 2.48 13.14
C ILE A 103 -12.67 1.50 14.27
N ASP A 104 -12.36 0.21 14.09
CA ASP A 104 -12.65 -0.83 15.08
C ASP A 104 -11.82 -0.62 16.36
N ILE A 105 -10.55 -0.25 16.21
CA ILE A 105 -9.68 0.12 17.34
C ILE A 105 -10.19 1.40 17.99
N GLN A 106 -10.64 2.37 17.20
CA GLN A 106 -11.19 3.63 17.71
C GLN A 106 -12.52 3.45 18.46
N PHE A 107 -13.34 2.46 18.09
CA PHE A 107 -14.50 2.08 18.88
C PHE A 107 -14.10 1.32 20.15
N GLY A 108 -13.12 0.41 20.05
CA GLY A 108 -12.61 -0.37 21.19
C GLY A 108 -11.92 0.45 22.27
N ASN A 109 -11.18 1.50 21.88
CA ASN A 109 -10.52 2.43 22.82
C ASN A 109 -11.42 3.61 23.23
N GLY A 110 -12.62 3.73 22.63
CA GLY A 110 -13.61 4.75 22.92
C GLY A 110 -13.31 6.16 22.36
N THR A 111 -12.35 6.30 21.43
CA THR A 111 -12.09 7.58 20.73
C THR A 111 -13.15 7.90 19.69
N ALA A 112 -13.73 6.88 19.04
CA ALA A 112 -14.92 7.00 18.21
C ALA A 112 -16.12 6.40 18.96
N LYS A 113 -17.25 7.10 18.93
CA LYS A 113 -18.52 6.65 19.50
C LYS A 113 -19.64 6.92 18.52
N HIS A 114 -20.64 6.07 18.50
CA HIS A 114 -21.87 6.38 17.79
C HIS A 114 -22.54 7.57 18.48
N ASP A 115 -23.13 8.45 17.67
CA ASP A 115 -24.03 9.46 18.20
C ASP A 115 -25.17 8.79 18.95
N ALA A 116 -25.60 9.42 20.03
CA ALA A 116 -26.76 8.95 20.77
C ALA A 116 -27.97 8.92 19.81
N PRO A 117 -28.81 7.87 19.85
CA PRO A 117 -29.96 7.77 18.97
C PRO A 117 -30.87 8.98 19.19
N ALA A 118 -31.00 9.81 18.15
CA ALA A 118 -31.94 10.92 18.14
C ALA A 118 -33.29 10.40 17.64
N LEU A 119 -34.35 10.62 18.42
CA LEU A 119 -35.70 10.37 17.97
C LEU A 119 -36.02 11.33 16.80
N TYR A 120 -36.41 10.78 15.65
CA TYR A 120 -36.82 11.57 14.47
C TYR A 120 -37.99 12.53 14.76
N GLY A 121 -38.76 12.27 15.81
CA GLY A 121 -39.73 13.21 16.37
C GLY A 121 -39.54 13.30 17.87
N GLN A 122 -39.25 14.50 18.37
CA GLN A 122 -39.32 14.80 19.80
C GLN A 122 -40.80 14.83 20.19
N PRO A 123 -41.29 13.97 21.10
CA PRO A 123 -42.68 14.04 21.53
C PRO A 123 -42.93 15.39 22.22
N SER A 124 -43.91 16.14 21.73
CA SER A 124 -44.28 17.47 22.28
C SER A 124 -44.93 17.38 23.67
N SER A 125 -45.28 16.18 24.12
CA SER A 125 -45.80 15.92 25.46
C SER A 125 -45.28 14.59 25.98
N THR A 126 -44.87 14.57 27.24
CA THR A 126 -44.54 13.37 28.00
C THR A 126 -45.83 12.64 28.38
N SER A 127 -46.67 12.27 27.41
CA SER A 127 -47.75 11.34 27.70
C SER A 127 -47.12 9.96 27.89
N LEU A 128 -47.01 9.55 29.15
CA LEU A 128 -46.74 8.16 29.49
C LEU A 128 -47.73 7.30 28.70
N LEU A 129 -47.21 6.33 27.96
CA LEU A 129 -48.01 5.24 27.42
C LEU A 129 -48.60 4.50 28.63
N VAL A 130 -49.80 4.89 29.06
CA VAL A 130 -50.53 4.22 30.14
C VAL A 130 -51.05 2.91 29.55
N PHE A 131 -50.20 1.89 29.59
CA PHE A 131 -50.63 0.52 29.41
C PHE A 131 -50.75 -0.17 30.77
N PRO A 132 -51.83 -0.92 31.01
CA PRO A 132 -53.01 -1.09 30.15
C PRO A 132 -54.02 0.08 30.27
N PRO A 133 -54.85 0.33 29.23
CA PRO A 133 -55.94 1.30 29.29
C PRO A 133 -56.95 0.91 30.38
N SER A 134 -57.65 1.91 30.95
CA SER A 134 -58.71 1.67 31.93
C SER A 134 -59.84 0.81 31.32
N GLU A 135 -60.50 0.03 32.17
CA GLU A 135 -61.58 -0.89 31.76
C GLU A 135 -62.70 -0.16 31.01
N GLU A 136 -63.01 1.08 31.41
CA GLU A 136 -63.98 1.95 30.73
C GLU A 136 -63.58 2.27 29.29
N LEU A 137 -62.29 2.58 29.06
CA LEU A 137 -61.77 2.86 27.72
C LEU A 137 -61.80 1.60 26.87
N LEU A 138 -61.42 0.46 27.44
CA LEU A 138 -61.39 -0.84 26.75
C LEU A 138 -62.81 -1.26 26.34
N LYS A 139 -63.81 -1.05 27.19
CA LYS A 139 -65.22 -1.29 26.88
C LYS A 139 -65.74 -0.42 25.74
N SER A 140 -65.33 0.86 25.71
CA SER A 140 -65.72 1.77 24.62
C SER A 140 -65.12 1.41 23.27
N MET A 141 -63.92 0.82 23.26
CA MET A 141 -63.20 0.47 22.04
C MET A 141 -63.51 -0.93 21.52
N CYS A 142 -63.85 -1.88 22.40
CA CYS A 142 -64.07 -3.28 22.02
C CYS A 142 -65.54 -3.68 21.88
N GLY A 143 -66.50 -2.87 22.33
CA GLY A 143 -67.94 -3.17 22.25
C GLY A 143 -68.43 -4.11 23.34
#